data_AF-A0A392U5T5-F1
#
_entry.id   AF-A0A392U5T5-F1
#
_cell.length_a   1.000
_cell.length_b   1.000
_cell.length_c   1.000
_cell.angle_alpha   90.00
_cell.angle_beta   90.00
_cell.angle_gamma   90.00
#
_symmetry.space_group_name_H-M   'P 1'
#
loop_
_entity.id
_entity.type
_entity.pdbx_description
1 polymer ?
#
loop_
_entity_poly.entity_id
_entity_poly.type
_entity_poly.pdbx_seq_one_letter_code
_entity_poly.pdbx_strand_id
1 'polypeptide(L)' 'MRCLDEHKMRLGGYVLHDEADHWWGNENRRLGAGGAVITWARFKREFLAKYFPADERNRKVIEFMELKQ' A
#
# COMPACT_ATOMS: atom_id res chain seq x y z
N MET A 1 -24.34 -1.19 -14.31
CA MET A 1 -22.99 -1.07 -14.92
C MET A 1 -22.06 -2.01 -14.15
N ARG A 2 -21.74 -3.19 -14.70
CA ARG A 2 -20.85 -4.16 -14.02
C ARG A 2 -19.41 -3.80 -14.36
N CYS A 3 -18.67 -3.26 -13.40
CA CYS A 3 -17.25 -3.03 -13.56
C CYS A 3 -16.54 -4.40 -13.63
N LEU A 4 -16.05 -4.79 -14.82
CA LEU A 4 -15.25 -5.99 -15.04
C LEU A 4 -13.99 -5.91 -14.18
N ASP A 5 -13.55 -7.02 -13.59
CA ASP A 5 -12.42 -7.03 -12.66
C ASP A 5 -11.13 -6.51 -13.31
N GLU A 6 -10.98 -6.63 -14.62
CA GLU A 6 -9.89 -6.00 -15.39
C GLU A 6 -9.90 -4.47 -15.32
N HIS A 7 -11.08 -3.84 -15.30
CA HIS A 7 -11.19 -2.40 -15.13
C HIS A 7 -10.86 -2.01 -13.69
N LYS A 8 -11.24 -2.80 -12.69
CA LYS A 8 -10.84 -2.57 -11.29
C LYS A 8 -9.34 -2.74 -11.09
N MET A 9 -8.71 -3.73 -11.74
CA MET A 9 -7.27 -3.93 -11.69
C MET A 9 -6.51 -2.81 -12.42
N ARG A 10 -7.00 -2.38 -13.58
CA ARG A 10 -6.41 -1.26 -14.32
C ARG A 10 -6.58 0.05 -13.57
N LEU A 11 -7.79 0.36 -13.11
CA LEU A 11 -8.06 1.59 -12.36
C LEU A 11 -7.35 1.56 -10.99
N GLY A 12 -7.35 0.42 -10.30
CA GLY A 12 -6.62 0.23 -9.05
C GLY A 12 -5.11 0.36 -9.23
N GLY A 13 -4.55 -0.19 -10.31
CA GLY A 13 -3.14 -0.02 -10.66
C GLY A 13 -2.78 1.43 -10.94
N TYR A 14 -3.58 2.16 -11.72
CA TYR A 14 -3.37 3.58 -12.00
C TYR A 14 -3.57 4.47 -10.77
N VAL A 15 -4.68 4.29 -10.03
CA VAL A 15 -4.99 5.06 -8.83
C VAL A 15 -3.95 4.81 -7.75
N LEU A 16 -3.56 3.56 -7.51
CA LEU A 16 -2.49 3.28 -6.55
C LEU A 16 -1.14 3.80 -7.03
N HIS A 17 -0.84 3.79 -8.34
CA HIS A 17 0.42 4.32 -8.83
C HIS A 17 0.51 5.84 -8.65
N ASP A 18 -0.49 6.59 -9.13
CA ASP A 18 -0.51 8.05 -9.01
C ASP A 18 -0.64 8.50 -7.54
N GLU A 19 -1.49 7.83 -6.75
CA GLU A 19 -1.66 8.13 -5.33
C GLU A 19 -0.41 7.75 -4.54
N ALA A 20 0.23 6.60 -4.82
CA ALA A 20 1.45 6.18 -4.12
C ALA A 20 2.64 7.06 -4.47
N ASP A 21 2.77 7.50 -5.71
CA ASP A 21 3.84 8.43 -6.11
C ASP A 21 3.64 9.80 -5.44
N HIS A 22 2.41 10.32 -5.45
CA HIS A 22 2.11 11.58 -4.79
C HIS A 22 2.28 11.49 -3.26
N TRP A 23 1.76 10.42 -2.63
CA TRP A 23 1.96 10.19 -1.21
C TRP A 23 3.44 10.05 -0.87
N TRP A 24 4.19 9.24 -1.62
CA TRP A 24 5.59 8.99 -1.35
C TRP A 24 6.42 10.27 -1.53
N GLY A 25 6.11 11.13 -2.50
CA GLY A 25 6.76 12.44 -2.64
C GLY A 25 6.58 13.31 -1.38
N ASN A 26 5.38 13.34 -0.82
CA ASN A 26 5.09 14.07 0.42
C ASN A 26 5.78 13.44 1.64
N GLU A 27 5.69 12.12 1.77
CA GLU A 27 6.25 11.36 2.89
C GLU A 27 7.78 11.40 2.89
N ASN A 28 8.41 11.26 1.71
CA ASN A 28 9.85 11.37 1.54
C ASN A 28 10.36 12.75 1.96
N ARG A 29 9.64 13.82 1.61
CA ARG A 29 9.98 15.18 2.04
C ARG A 29 9.87 15.34 3.56
N ARG A 30 8.85 14.76 4.18
CA ARG A 30 8.65 14.80 5.64
C ARG A 30 9.72 14.01 6.39
N LEU A 31 10.03 12.80 5.92
CA LEU A 31 10.97 11.88 6.57
C LEU A 31 12.43 12.27 6.32
N GLY A 32 12.73 12.87 5.16
CA GLY A 32 14.04 13.39 4.77
C GLY A 32 14.32 14.81 5.27
N ALA A 33 13.39 15.44 5.98
CA ALA A 33 13.63 16.73 6.63
C ALA A 33 14.86 16.62 7.55
N GLY A 34 15.83 17.52 7.37
CA GLY A 34 17.11 17.47 8.09
C GLY A 34 18.21 16.61 7.45
N GLY A 35 18.03 16.18 6.19
CA GLY A 35 19.08 15.47 5.43
C GLY A 35 19.17 13.97 5.72
N ALA A 36 18.15 13.39 6.36
CA ALA A 36 18.12 11.97 6.66
C ALA A 36 17.92 11.13 5.38
N VAL A 37 18.82 10.19 5.12
CA VAL A 37 18.66 9.21 4.04
C VAL A 37 17.55 8.23 4.41
N ILE A 38 16.55 8.10 3.53
CA ILE A 38 15.52 7.09 3.69
C ILE A 38 16.04 5.74 3.22
N THR A 39 16.14 4.79 4.14
CA THR A 39 16.50 3.41 3.82
C THR A 39 15.32 2.64 3.24
N TRP A 40 15.62 1.59 2.46
CA TRP A 40 14.61 0.67 1.95
C TRP A 40 13.72 0.07 3.06
N ALA A 41 14.30 -0.20 4.23
CA ALA A 41 13.56 -0.69 5.39
C ALA A 41 12.52 0.32 5.89
N ARG A 42 12.86 1.61 5.90
CA ARG A 42 11.94 2.69 6.29
C ARG A 42 10.83 2.86 5.27
N PHE A 43 11.14 2.88 3.98
CA PHE A 43 10.12 2.91 2.90
C PHE A 43 9.09 1.78 3.08
N LYS A 44 9.56 0.53 3.18
CA LYS A 44 8.68 -0.63 3.32
C LYS A 44 7.74 -0.53 4.52
N ARG A 45 8.23 -0.01 5.65
CA ARG A 45 7.40 0.16 6.86
C ARG A 45 6.26 1.13 6.62
N GLU A 46 6.54 2.32 6.08
CA GLU A 46 5.53 3.35 5.85
C GLU A 46 4.55 2.93 4.74
N PHE A 47 5.04 2.31 3.68
CA PHE A 47 4.22 1.79 2.58
C PHE A 47 3.21 0.74 3.06
N LEU A 48 3.68 -0.24 3.83
CA LEU A 48 2.80 -1.27 4.40
C LEU A 48 1.83 -0.69 5.41
N ALA A 49 2.23 0.31 6.21
CA ALA A 49 1.33 0.95 7.17
C ALA A 49 0.16 1.67 6.48
N LYS A 50 0.41 2.36 5.37
CA LYS A 50 -0.62 3.11 4.63
C LYS A 50 -1.53 2.23 3.79
N TYR A 51 -0.96 1.30 3.01
CA TYR A 51 -1.70 0.53 2.02
C TYR A 51 -2.10 -0.87 2.48
N PHE A 52 -1.49 -1.38 3.55
CA PHE A 52 -1.75 -2.71 4.09
C PHE A 52 -1.86 -2.66 5.62
N PRO A 53 -2.86 -1.93 6.15
CA PRO A 53 -3.03 -1.78 7.58
C PRO A 53 -3.15 -3.15 8.26
N ALA A 54 -2.79 -3.20 9.54
CA ALA A 54 -2.74 -4.45 10.29
C ALA A 54 -4.07 -5.21 10.21
N ASP A 55 -5.19 -4.52 10.19
CA ASP A 55 -6.53 -5.12 10.11
C ASP A 55 -6.78 -5.84 8.78
N GLU A 56 -6.34 -5.27 7.65
CA GLU A 56 -6.46 -5.95 6.35
C GLU A 56 -5.55 -7.17 6.27
N ARG A 57 -4.35 -7.09 6.85
CA ARG A 57 -3.44 -8.25 6.93
C ARG A 57 -4.01 -9.33 7.85
N ASN A 58 -4.52 -8.95 9.02
CA ASN A 58 -5.13 -9.86 9.99
C ASN A 58 -6.36 -10.54 9.40
N ARG A 59 -7.19 -9.80 8.64
CA ARG A 59 -8.33 -10.37 7.93
C ARG A 59 -7.92 -11.44 6.93
N LYS A 60 -6.86 -11.19 6.14
CA LYS A 60 -6.32 -12.20 5.21
C LYS A 60 -5.72 -13.41 5.93
N VAL A 61 -5.11 -13.23 7.10
CA VAL A 61 -4.60 -14.32 7.93
C VAL A 61 -5.76 -15.18 8.46
N ILE A 62 -6.84 -14.57 8.94
CA ILE A 62 -8.04 -15.28 9.40
C ILE A 62 -8.67 -16.05 8.24
N GLU A 63 -8.86 -15.41 7.08
CA GLU A 63 -9.37 -16.05 5.86
C GLU A 63 -8.51 -17.26 5.44
N PHE A 64 -7.19 -17.14 5.56
CA PHE A 64 -6.26 -18.25 5.31
C PHE A 64 -6.37 -19.37 6.35
N MET A 65 -6.57 -19.05 7.64
CA MET A 65 -6.76 -20.05 8.69
C MET A 65 -8.11 -20.79 8.55
N GLU A 66 -9.13 -20.12 8.02
CA GLU A 66 -10.48 -20.68 7.84
C GLU A 66 -10.65 -21.45 6.52
N LEU A 67 -9.68 -21.36 5.61
CA LEU A 67 -9.62 -22.21 4.41
C LEU A 67 -9.41 -23.68 4.84
N LYS A 68 -10.52 -24.42 4.91
CA LYS A 68 -10.48 -25.88 4.98
C LYS A 68 -10.23 -26.46 3.59
N GLN A 69 -9.31 -27.41 3.53
CA GLN A 69 -8.91 -28.16 2.35
C GLN A 69 -9.99 -29.13 1.88
#